data_AF-A0A1H7WGY5-F1
#
_entry.id   AF-A0A1H7WGY5-F1
#
_cell.length_a   1.000
_cell.length_b   1.000
_cell.length_c   1.000
_cell.angle_alpha   90.00
_cell.angle_beta   90.00
_cell.angle_gamma   90.00
#
_symmetry.space_group_name_H-M   'P 1'
#
loop_
_entity.id
_entity.type
_entity.pdbx_description
1 polymer ?
#
loop_
_entity_poly.entity_id
_entity_poly.type
_entity_poly.pdbx_seq_one_letter_code
_entity_poly.pdbx_strand_id
1 'polypeptide(L)'
;MRTQPKQSGLTDKVAGNPSSARHELYRELCQDEDGNRYTVVVYRPLLQLSVTEYALEDGTPVRFIDDCLFEIEATGRTLTRCEL
;
A
#
# COMPACT_ATOMS: atom_id res chain seq x y z
N MET A 1 30.55 -5.53 -31.16
CA MET A 1 29.78 -6.55 -30.40
C MET A 1 28.97 -5.81 -29.34
N ARG A 2 27.69 -6.20 -29.20
CA ARG A 2 26.62 -5.49 -28.49
C ARG A 2 26.87 -5.35 -26.98
N THR A 3 26.44 -4.23 -26.39
CA THR A 3 25.78 -4.17 -25.09
C THR A 3 24.96 -2.88 -24.95
N GLN A 4 23.63 -3.01 -24.90
CA GLN A 4 22.75 -2.09 -24.18
C GLN A 4 22.70 -2.56 -22.71
N PRO A 5 22.29 -1.71 -21.77
CA PRO A 5 20.89 -1.83 -21.36
C PRO A 5 20.11 -0.51 -21.49
N LYS A 6 18.88 -0.73 -21.93
CA LYS A 6 17.76 0.19 -22.13
C LYS A 6 17.28 0.70 -20.77
N GLN A 7 17.48 1.99 -20.48
CA GLN A 7 16.81 2.66 -19.37
C GLN A 7 15.31 2.62 -19.65
N SER A 8 14.59 1.79 -18.91
CA SER A 8 13.15 1.59 -19.04
C SER A 8 12.47 2.21 -17.83
N GLY A 9 11.62 3.21 -18.08
CA GLY A 9 10.52 3.59 -17.21
C GLY A 9 10.88 4.36 -15.94
N LEU A 10 11.16 5.66 -16.09
CA LEU A 10 10.95 6.62 -15.01
C LEU A 10 9.44 6.65 -14.71
N THR A 11 9.02 5.94 -13.66
CA THR A 11 7.63 5.95 -13.20
C THR A 11 7.49 7.11 -12.22
N ASP A 12 7.44 8.33 -12.76
CA ASP A 12 7.13 9.54 -12.01
C ASP A 12 5.75 10.01 -12.45
N LYS A 13 4.73 9.75 -11.62
CA LYS A 13 3.67 10.69 -11.21
C LYS A 13 2.41 9.99 -10.69
N VAL A 14 2.15 10.16 -9.40
CA VAL A 14 0.94 10.80 -8.80
C VAL A 14 1.07 10.68 -7.28
N ALA A 15 1.51 11.74 -6.62
CA ALA A 15 0.69 12.75 -5.93
C ALA A 15 0.21 12.29 -4.53
N GLY A 16 0.94 12.73 -3.50
CA GLY A 16 0.51 12.70 -2.11
C GLY A 16 1.20 13.83 -1.33
N ASN A 17 0.42 14.84 -0.97
CA ASN A 17 0.82 16.06 -0.27
C ASN A 17 1.40 15.78 1.15
N PRO A 18 2.14 16.74 1.73
CA PRO A 18 2.95 16.54 2.94
C PRO A 18 2.07 16.45 4.20
N SER A 19 1.97 15.27 4.80
CA SER A 19 1.45 15.11 6.16
C SER A 19 2.55 14.54 7.06
N SER A 20 3.36 15.45 7.58
CA SER A 20 4.54 15.25 8.44
C SER A 20 4.25 14.62 9.82
N ALA A 21 3.47 13.53 9.89
CA ALA A 21 3.24 12.80 11.13
C ALA A 21 3.16 11.27 10.99
N ARG A 22 3.21 10.72 9.77
CA ARG A 22 3.15 9.27 9.55
C ARG A 22 4.42 8.79 8.88
N HIS A 23 5.17 7.95 9.59
CA HIS A 23 6.35 7.32 9.01
C HIS A 23 5.89 6.09 8.22
N GLU A 24 5.95 6.16 6.89
CA GLU A 24 5.74 5.00 6.02
C GLU A 24 6.82 3.96 6.33
N LEU A 25 6.39 2.73 6.67
CA LEU A 25 7.27 1.60 6.92
C LEU A 25 7.53 0.82 5.64
N TYR A 26 6.46 0.39 4.96
CA TYR A 26 6.52 -0.36 3.71
C TYR A 26 5.17 -0.32 2.99
N ARG A 27 5.16 -0.80 1.74
CA ARG A 27 3.97 -0.92 0.88
C ARG A 27 3.79 -2.36 0.43
N GLU A 28 2.54 -2.79 0.34
CA GLU A 28 2.13 -4.13 -0.07
C GLU A 28 1.16 -4.08 -1.24
N LEU A 29 1.40 -4.91 -2.24
CA LEU A 29 0.47 -5.13 -3.35
C LEU A 29 -0.56 -6.18 -2.93
N CYS A 30 -1.82 -5.77 -2.90
CA CYS A 30 -2.96 -6.63 -2.60
C CYS A 30 -3.93 -6.63 -3.79
N GLN A 31 -4.79 -7.63 -3.85
CA GLN A 31 -5.85 -7.74 -4.86
C GLN A 31 -7.19 -8.00 -4.17
N ASP A 32 -8.28 -7.41 -4.68
CA ASP A 32 -9.61 -7.77 -4.22
C ASP A 32 -10.14 -9.03 -4.94
N GLU A 33 -11.33 -9.51 -4.57
CA GLU A 33 -11.98 -10.67 -5.22
C GLU A 33 -12.23 -10.46 -6.72
N ASP A 34 -12.40 -9.22 -7.17
CA ASP A 34 -12.59 -8.88 -8.59
C ASP A 34 -11.25 -8.81 -9.36
N GLY A 35 -10.11 -8.96 -8.66
CA GLY A 35 -8.77 -8.93 -9.25
C GLY A 35 -8.21 -7.52 -9.47
N ASN A 36 -8.83 -6.47 -8.90
CA ASN A 36 -8.25 -5.14 -8.93
C ASN A 36 -7.10 -5.04 -7.93
N ARG A 37 -6.01 -4.44 -8.39
CA ARG A 37 -4.78 -4.29 -7.60
C ARG A 37 -4.86 -3.01 -6.77
N TYR A 38 -4.56 -3.15 -5.49
CA TYR A 38 -4.52 -2.08 -4.52
C TYR A 38 -3.15 -2.08 -3.82
N THR A 39 -2.60 -0.89 -3.61
CA THR A 39 -1.37 -0.72 -2.83
C THR A 39 -1.74 -0.32 -1.42
N VAL A 40 -1.54 -1.23 -0.46
CA VAL A 40 -1.69 -0.96 0.98
C VAL A 40 -0.37 -0.42 1.50
N VAL A 41 -0.40 0.79 2.03
CA VAL A 41 0.72 1.47 2.69
C VAL A 41 0.60 1.31 4.19
N VAL A 42 1.70 0.89 4.80
CA VAL A 42 1.80 0.64 6.23
C VAL A 42 2.52 1.79 6.91
N TYR A 43 1.85 2.44 7.84
CA TYR A 43 2.35 3.61 8.56
C TYR A 43 2.55 3.31 10.04
N ARG A 44 3.52 4.01 10.64
CA ARG A 44 3.64 4.14 12.09
C ARG A 44 3.38 5.60 12.50
N PRO A 45 2.27 5.89 13.23
CA PRO A 45 1.92 7.25 13.63
C PRO A 45 2.87 7.85 14.68
N LEU A 46 3.41 7.06 15.63
CA LEU A 46 4.27 7.57 16.71
C LEU A 46 5.28 6.52 17.17
N LEU A 47 6.53 6.93 17.45
CA LEU A 47 7.61 6.05 17.91
C LEU A 47 7.31 5.34 19.26
N GLN A 48 6.39 5.89 20.07
CA GLN A 48 5.99 5.31 21.36
C GLN A 48 4.82 4.33 21.29
N LEU A 49 4.07 4.30 20.19
CA LEU A 49 2.90 3.44 20.04
C LEU A 49 3.22 2.36 18.99
N SER A 50 3.23 1.11 19.42
CA SER A 50 3.34 -0.06 18.53
C SER A 50 2.06 -0.31 17.74
N VAL A 51 1.33 0.75 17.40
CA VAL A 51 0.13 0.69 16.58
C VAL A 51 0.56 0.94 15.14
N THR A 52 0.24 -0.01 14.29
CA THR A 52 0.44 0.09 12.84
C THR A 52 -0.86 0.60 12.23
N GLU A 53 -0.79 1.68 11.45
CA GLU A 53 -1.90 2.15 10.63
C GLU A 53 -1.75 1.59 9.22
N TYR A 54 -2.85 1.21 8.60
CA TYR A 54 -2.87 0.73 7.22
C TYR A 54 -3.80 1.64 6.44
N ALA A 55 -3.34 2.13 5.29
CA ALA A 55 -4.19 2.84 4.35
C ALA A 55 -3.76 2.49 2.93
N LEU A 56 -4.65 2.66 1.97
CA LEU A 56 -4.31 2.60 0.57
C LEU A 56 -3.44 3.79 0.17
N GLU A 57 -2.79 3.68 -1.00
CA GLU A 57 -1.94 4.74 -1.56
C GLU A 57 -2.69 6.07 -1.78
N ASP A 58 -4.01 6.01 -2.00
CA ASP A 58 -4.89 7.18 -2.10
C ASP A 58 -5.21 7.83 -0.73
N GLY A 59 -4.75 7.22 0.37
CA GLY A 59 -5.01 7.63 1.74
C GLY A 59 -6.29 7.04 2.34
N THR A 60 -7.00 6.15 1.62
CA THR A 60 -8.19 5.49 2.13
C THR A 60 -7.81 4.52 3.26
N PRO A 61 -8.36 4.64 4.47
CA PRO A 61 -7.99 3.77 5.58
C PRO A 61 -8.46 2.33 5.34
N VAL A 62 -7.59 1.38 5.71
CA VAL A 62 -7.91 -0.05 5.66
C VAL A 62 -7.65 -0.68 7.02
N ARG A 63 -8.46 -1.66 7.35
CA ARG A 63 -8.33 -2.45 8.57
C ARG A 63 -7.58 -3.73 8.26
N PHE A 64 -6.53 -4.00 9.03
CA PHE A 64 -5.87 -5.30 9.01
C PHE A 64 -6.78 -6.34 9.69
N ILE A 65 -7.16 -7.39 8.95
CA ILE A 65 -8.01 -8.47 9.45
C ILE A 65 -7.16 -9.68 9.81
N ASP A 66 -6.28 -10.09 8.90
CA ASP A 66 -5.42 -11.26 9.03
C ASP A 66 -4.11 -11.04 8.24
N ASP A 67 -3.11 -11.90 8.43
CA ASP A 67 -1.76 -11.79 7.84
C ASP A 67 -1.77 -11.50 6.34
N CYS A 68 -2.76 -12.00 5.61
CA CYS A 68 -2.91 -11.74 4.18
C CYS A 68 -4.18 -10.97 3.81
N LEU A 69 -5.00 -10.54 4.77
CA LEU A 69 -6.33 -10.00 4.53
C LEU A 69 -6.50 -8.60 5.15
N PHE A 70 -6.89 -7.65 4.31
CA PHE A 70 -7.22 -6.29 4.69
C PHE A 70 -8.66 -5.98 4.29
N GLU A 71 -9.29 -5.02 4.97
CA GLU A 71 -10.65 -4.58 4.67
C GLU A 71 -10.68 -3.07 4.50
N ILE A 72 -11.21 -2.58 3.39
CA ILE A 72 -11.38 -1.14 3.15
C ILE A 72 -12.53 -0.64 4.02
N GLU A 73 -12.25 0.23 5.01
CA GLU A 73 -13.27 0.66 5.99
C GLU A 73 -14.47 1.36 5.34
N ALA A 74 -14.23 2.09 4.25
CA ALA A 74 -15.28 2.83 3.54
C ALA A 74 -16.24 1.94 2.74
N THR A 75 -15.80 0.77 2.28
CA THR A 75 -16.58 -0.09 1.36
C THR A 75 -16.86 -1.48 1.91
N GLY A 76 -16.16 -1.91 2.96
CA GLY A 76 -16.17 -3.28 3.48
C GLY A 76 -15.54 -4.29 2.52
N ARG A 77 -14.83 -3.84 1.47
CA ARG A 77 -14.17 -4.74 0.52
C ARG A 77 -12.92 -5.33 1.11
N THR A 78 -12.72 -6.62 0.88
CA THR A 78 -11.54 -7.34 1.31
C THR A 78 -10.45 -7.34 0.24
N LEU A 79 -9.22 -7.10 0.67
CA LEU A 79 -8.00 -7.12 -0.12
C LEU A 79 -7.11 -8.24 0.38
N THR A 80 -6.63 -9.07 -0.53
CA THR A 80 -5.75 -10.19 -0.22
C THR A 80 -4.36 -9.95 -0.79
N ARG A 81 -3.34 -10.08 0.06
CA ARG A 81 -1.91 -10.00 -0.33
C ARG A 81 -1.40 -11.29 -0.96
N CYS A 82 -1.90 -12.42 -0.47
CA CYS A 82 -1.51 -13.75 -0.94
C CYS A 82 -2.07 -13.97 -2.36
N GLU A 83 -1.19 -14.29 -3.33
CA GLU A 83 -1.63 -14.91 -4.58
C GLU A 83 -2.15 -16.31 -4.24
N LEU A 84 -3.42 -16.58 -4.53
CA LEU A 84 -4.03 -17.91 -4.43
C LEU A 84 -3.53 -18.82 -5.54
#